data_AF-A0A920Q881-F1
#
_entry.id   AF-A0A920Q881-F1
#
_cell.length_a   1.000
_cell.length_b   1.000
_cell.length_c   1.000
_cell.angle_alpha   90.00
_cell.angle_beta   90.00
_cell.angle_gamma   90.00
#
_symmetry.space_group_name_H-M   'P 1'
#
loop_
_entity.id
_entity.type
_entity.pdbx_description
1 polymer ?
#
loop_
_entity_poly.entity_id
_entity_poly.type
_entity_poly.pdbx_seq_one_letter_code
_entity_poly.pdbx_strand_id
1 'polypeptide(L)'
;MSMAEYGPSVATPRILDMLEAHSVPASFYIPGYVAETHESMVKDIFDRGFEVAHHGYMHEPPSTLTREQENEVIESGLRILSGITGEKPLGYRSPSWELRRTLWNS
;
A
#
# COMPACT_ATOMS: atom_id res chain seq x y z
N MET A 1 -3.21 19.87 11.25
CA MET A 1 -2.92 18.70 10.39
C MET A 1 -2.91 19.15 8.95
N SER A 2 -1.93 18.72 8.15
CA SER A 2 -1.89 18.98 6.71
C SER A 2 -2.84 18.02 5.98
N MET A 3 -3.09 18.27 4.68
CA MET A 3 -3.94 17.40 3.87
C MET A 3 -3.38 15.98 3.74
N ALA A 4 -2.05 15.83 3.63
CA ALA A 4 -1.39 14.54 3.51
C ALA A 4 -1.49 13.70 4.80
N GLU A 5 -1.44 14.37 5.97
CA GLU A 5 -1.52 13.71 7.28
C GLU A 5 -2.94 13.27 7.64
N TYR A 6 -3.95 13.99 7.14
CA TYR A 6 -5.35 13.73 7.49
C TYR A 6 -5.81 12.34 7.05
N GLY A 7 -5.32 11.86 5.90
CA GLY A 7 -5.68 10.54 5.37
C GLY A 7 -5.33 9.43 6.37
N PRO A 8 -4.05 9.20 6.67
CA PRO A 8 -3.61 8.17 7.59
C PRO A 8 -4.16 8.33 9.02
N SER A 9 -4.13 9.55 9.57
CA SER A 9 -4.41 9.75 11.00
C SER A 9 -5.88 9.92 11.36
N VAL A 10 -6.75 10.29 10.40
CA VAL A 10 -8.16 10.62 10.69
C VAL A 10 -9.13 9.90 9.76
N ALA A 11 -8.87 9.90 8.45
CA ALA A 11 -9.80 9.29 7.50
C ALA A 11 -9.77 7.77 7.58
N THR A 12 -8.58 7.16 7.65
CA THR A 12 -8.43 5.70 7.69
C THR A 12 -9.20 5.05 8.84
N PRO A 13 -9.04 5.45 10.12
CA PRO A 13 -9.80 4.85 11.22
C PRO A 13 -11.32 4.90 11.01
N ARG A 14 -11.84 6.03 10.53
CA ARG A 14 -13.28 6.21 10.27
C ARG A 14 -13.80 5.29 9.16
N ILE A 15 -13.00 5.08 8.11
CA ILE A 15 -13.36 4.18 7.01
C ILE A 15 -13.37 2.74 7.52
N LEU A 16 -12.36 2.34 8.30
CA LEU A 16 -12.28 1.01 8.88
C LEU A 16 -13.48 0.73 9.80
N ASP A 17 -13.84 1.69 10.67
CA ASP A 17 -15.01 1.58 11.56
C ASP A 17 -16.32 1.40 10.81
N MET A 18 -16.50 2.14 9.71
CA MET A 18 -17.68 2.00 8.85
C MET A 18 -17.72 0.63 8.17
N LEU A 19 -16.59 0.17 7.62
CA LEU A 19 -16.52 -1.13 6.94
C LEU A 19 -16.79 -2.29 7.91
N GLU A 20 -16.23 -2.24 9.12
CA GLU A 20 -16.47 -3.24 10.15
C GLU A 20 -17.93 -3.25 10.62
N ALA A 21 -18.51 -2.08 10.89
CA ALA A 21 -19.91 -1.95 11.31
C ALA A 21 -20.90 -2.54 10.30
N HIS A 22 -20.53 -2.55 9.01
CA HIS A 22 -21.32 -3.12 7.93
C HIS A 22 -20.82 -4.51 7.46
N SER A 23 -19.80 -5.07 8.12
CA SER A 23 -19.18 -6.35 7.74
C SER A 23 -18.78 -6.42 6.27
N VAL A 24 -18.27 -5.31 5.72
CA VAL A 24 -17.86 -5.20 4.32
C VAL A 24 -16.37 -5.56 4.20
N PRO A 25 -16.00 -6.60 3.44
CA PRO A 25 -14.60 -6.90 3.19
C PRO A 25 -13.97 -5.82 2.31
N ALA A 26 -12.71 -5.49 2.57
CA ALA A 26 -11.97 -4.48 1.82
C ALA A 26 -10.47 -4.78 1.77
N SER A 27 -9.81 -4.20 0.76
CA SER A 27 -8.37 -4.26 0.56
C SER A 27 -7.79 -2.84 0.49
N PHE A 28 -6.71 -2.61 1.22
CA PHE A 28 -6.02 -1.32 1.30
C PHE A 28 -4.70 -1.39 0.55
N TYR A 29 -4.58 -0.57 -0.49
CA TYR A 29 -3.37 -0.47 -1.31
C TYR A 29 -2.51 0.67 -0.79
N ILE A 30 -1.39 0.34 -0.15
CA ILE A 30 -0.58 1.28 0.63
C ILE A 30 0.80 1.46 -0.02
N PRO A 31 1.23 2.70 -0.34
CA PRO A 31 2.61 2.96 -0.76
C PRO A 31 3.59 2.69 0.38
N GLY A 32 4.77 2.15 0.06
CA GLY A 32 5.80 1.81 1.05
C GLY A 32 6.23 3.01 1.91
N TYR A 33 6.31 4.22 1.35
CA TYR A 33 6.62 5.44 2.11
C TYR A 33 5.54 5.78 3.16
N VAL A 34 4.26 5.58 2.81
CA VAL A 34 3.17 5.76 3.78
C VAL A 34 3.24 4.67 4.84
N ALA A 35 3.56 3.44 4.44
CA ALA A 35 3.67 2.32 5.37
C ALA A 35 4.79 2.50 6.41
N GLU A 36 5.98 2.94 6.00
CA GLU A 36 7.12 3.18 6.92
C GLU A 36 6.88 4.39 7.84
N THR A 37 6.16 5.41 7.37
CA THR A 37 5.89 6.62 8.17
C THR A 37 4.68 6.46 9.09
N HIS A 38 3.78 5.52 8.77
CA HIS A 38 2.54 5.27 9.50
C HIS A 38 2.34 3.78 9.81
N GLU A 39 3.37 3.13 10.35
CA GLU A 39 3.35 1.69 10.62
C GLU A 39 2.16 1.25 11.49
N SER A 40 1.78 2.07 12.49
CA SER A 40 0.65 1.78 13.36
C SER A 40 -0.68 1.72 12.61
N MET A 41 -0.86 2.54 11.57
CA MET A 41 -2.06 2.50 10.72
C MET A 41 -2.08 1.20 9.92
N VAL A 42 -0.96 0.81 9.32
CA VAL A 42 -0.86 -0.44 8.55
C VAL A 42 -1.15 -1.65 9.45
N LYS A 43 -0.60 -1.64 10.67
CA LYS A 43 -0.85 -2.69 11.65
C LYS A 43 -2.33 -2.75 12.06
N ASP A 44 -2.96 -1.61 12.31
CA ASP A 44 -4.39 -1.56 12.65
C ASP A 44 -5.28 -2.12 11.53
N ILE A 45 -5.01 -1.75 10.27
CA ILE A 45 -5.72 -2.31 9.11
C ILE A 45 -5.60 -3.84 9.09
N PHE A 46 -4.39 -4.36 9.26
CA PHE A 46 -4.11 -5.79 9.21
C PHE A 46 -4.72 -6.56 10.40
N ASP A 47 -4.56 -6.05 11.62
CA ASP A 47 -5.09 -6.66 12.85
C ASP A 47 -6.62 -6.75 12.83
N ARG A 48 -7.30 -5.83 12.13
CA ARG A 48 -8.75 -5.84 11.92
C ARG A 48 -9.21 -6.81 10.82
N GLY A 49 -8.29 -7.53 10.19
CA GLY A 49 -8.56 -8.57 9.19
C GLY A 49 -8.80 -8.04 7.77
N PHE A 50 -8.48 -6.78 7.49
CA PHE A 50 -8.51 -6.26 6.12
C PHE A 50 -7.23 -6.62 5.36
N GLU A 51 -7.33 -6.80 4.05
CA GLU A 51 -6.15 -7.09 3.22
C GLU A 51 -5.27 -5.84 3.11
N VAL A 52 -3.97 -6.01 3.36
CA VAL A 52 -2.94 -5.02 3.04
C VAL A 52 -2.23 -5.41 1.76
N ALA A 53 -2.33 -4.56 0.74
CA ALA A 53 -1.80 -4.79 -0.60
C ALA A 53 -0.79 -3.70 -1.01
N HIS A 54 0.09 -4.04 -1.95
CA HIS A 54 1.20 -3.20 -2.35
C HIS A 54 0.80 -2.12 -3.37
N HIS A 55 1.26 -0.89 -3.17
CA HIS A 55 0.96 0.24 -4.06
C HIS A 55 2.18 1.11 -4.46
N GLY A 56 3.34 0.49 -4.67
CA GLY A 56 4.60 1.21 -4.97
C GLY A 56 5.28 1.74 -3.70
N TYR A 57 6.20 2.68 -3.84
CA TYR A 57 6.92 3.27 -2.70
C TYR A 57 6.51 4.73 -2.44
N MET A 58 6.86 5.68 -3.32
CA MET A 58 6.47 7.10 -3.21
C MET A 58 5.41 7.55 -4.22
N HIS A 59 4.68 6.60 -4.81
CA HIS A 59 3.72 6.87 -5.88
C HIS A 59 4.39 7.47 -7.14
N GLU A 60 5.56 6.96 -7.48
CA GLU A 60 6.28 7.29 -8.71
C GLU A 60 5.52 6.75 -9.93
N PRO A 61 5.39 7.52 -11.03
CA PRO A 61 4.91 6.96 -12.28
C PRO A 61 5.90 5.88 -12.77
N PRO A 62 5.47 4.63 -13.02
CA PRO A 62 6.38 3.57 -13.46
C PRO A 62 7.10 3.89 -14.78
N SER A 63 6.49 4.74 -15.61
CA SER A 63 7.05 5.24 -16.86
C SER A 63 8.35 6.04 -16.69
N THR A 64 8.62 6.59 -15.49
CA THR A 64 9.82 7.38 -15.21
C THR A 64 10.99 6.59 -14.62
N LEU A 65 10.80 5.29 -14.33
CA LEU A 65 11.82 4.44 -13.70
C LEU A 65 12.49 3.50 -14.71
N THR A 66 13.75 3.13 -14.53
CA THR A 66 14.32 1.95 -15.23
C THR A 66 13.70 0.65 -14.72
N ARG A 67 13.97 -0.49 -15.38
CA ARG A 67 13.46 -1.80 -14.91
C ARG A 67 14.03 -2.17 -13.55
N GLU A 68 15.31 -1.87 -13.34
CA GLU A 68 16.02 -2.11 -12.09
C GLU A 68 15.42 -1.26 -10.96
N GLN A 69 15.16 0.02 -11.22
CA GLN A 69 14.52 0.92 -10.26
C GLN A 69 13.07 0.51 -9.95
N GLU A 70 12.32 0.07 -10.95
CA GLU A 70 10.95 -0.45 -10.77
C GLU A 70 10.96 -1.70 -9.88
N ASN A 71 11.90 -2.63 -10.11
CA ASN A 71 12.07 -3.81 -9.24
C ASN A 71 12.47 -3.41 -7.81
N GLU A 72 13.42 -2.49 -7.64
CA GLU A 72 13.83 -2.02 -6.31
C GLU A 72 12.69 -1.36 -5.53
N VAL A 73 11.84 -0.58 -6.21
CA VAL A 73 10.64 0.04 -5.62
C VAL A 73 9.65 -1.02 -5.15
N ILE A 74 9.39 -2.03 -5.99
CA ILE A 74 8.49 -3.14 -5.65
C ILE A 74 9.07 -3.96 -4.48
N GLU A 75 10.35 -4.33 -4.54
CA GLU A 75 10.98 -5.12 -3.49
C GLU A 75 11.03 -4.37 -2.14
N SER A 76 11.29 -3.07 -2.18
CA SER A 76 11.31 -2.23 -0.99
C SER A 76 9.93 -2.15 -0.33
N GLY A 77 8.88 -1.84 -1.09
CA GLY A 77 7.53 -1.79 -0.54
C GLY A 77 7.05 -3.14 -0.04
N LEU A 78 7.36 -4.24 -0.73
CA LEU A 78 7.04 -5.60 -0.26
C LEU A 78 7.72 -5.89 1.08
N ARG A 79 9.00 -5.55 1.21
CA ARG A 79 9.77 -5.76 2.45
C ARG A 79 9.19 -4.99 3.63
N ILE A 80 8.83 -3.72 3.42
CA ILE A 80 8.25 -2.86 4.47
C ILE A 80 6.91 -3.43 4.93
N LEU A 81 5.99 -3.69 4.01
CA LEU A 81 4.66 -4.21 4.34
C LEU A 81 4.74 -5.59 5.01
N SER A 82 5.62 -6.46 4.53
CA SER A 82 5.85 -7.77 5.15
C SER A 82 6.45 -7.64 6.55
N GLY A 83 7.33 -6.67 6.76
CA GLY A 83 7.92 -6.39 8.08
C GLY A 83 6.89 -5.92 9.11
N ILE A 84 5.89 -5.14 8.68
CA ILE A 84 4.85 -4.62 9.57
C ILE A 84 3.76 -5.66 9.86
N THR A 85 3.31 -6.38 8.83
CA THR A 85 2.17 -7.32 8.94
C THR A 85 2.59 -8.74 9.32
N GLY A 86 3.86 -9.10 9.10
CA GLY A 86 4.34 -10.48 9.23
C GLY A 86 3.95 -11.39 8.05
N GLU A 87 3.17 -10.88 7.09
CA GLU A 87 2.70 -11.61 5.91
C GLU A 87 3.11 -10.91 4.63
N LYS A 88 3.42 -11.67 3.58
CA LYS A 88 3.76 -11.09 2.27
C LYS A 88 2.48 -10.61 1.57
N PRO A 89 2.38 -9.33 1.16
CA PRO A 89 1.24 -8.85 0.37
C PRO A 89 1.05 -9.67 -0.91
N LEU A 90 -0.19 -10.07 -1.18
CA LEU A 90 -0.55 -10.83 -2.39
C LEU A 90 -1.08 -9.93 -3.50
N GLY A 91 -1.79 -8.85 -3.15
CA GLY A 91 -2.28 -7.85 -4.10
C GLY A 91 -1.22 -6.79 -4.47
N TYR A 92 -1.23 -6.37 -5.74
CA TYR A 92 -0.49 -5.21 -6.23
C TYR A 92 -1.40 -4.32 -7.08
N ARG A 93 -1.32 -3.00 -6.89
CA ARG A 93 -1.89 -2.01 -7.81
C ARG A 93 -0.80 -1.01 -8.16
N SER A 94 -0.67 -0.68 -9.44
CA SER A 94 0.32 0.31 -9.85
C SER A 94 -0.13 1.73 -9.49
N PRO A 95 0.79 2.59 -8.99
CA PRO A 95 0.55 4.02 -8.89
C PRO A 95 0.04 4.60 -10.22
N SER A 96 -0.89 5.56 -10.15
CA SER A 96 -1.45 6.26 -11.33
C SER A 96 -2.13 5.38 -12.38
N TRP A 97 -2.41 4.10 -12.09
CA TRP A 97 -2.99 3.14 -13.05
C TRP A 97 -2.15 2.89 -14.32
N GLU A 98 -0.87 3.28 -14.31
CA GLU A 98 0.05 3.01 -15.41
C GLU A 98 0.74 1.66 -15.19
N LEU A 99 0.78 0.81 -16.21
CA LEU A 99 1.60 -0.39 -16.22
C LEU A 99 2.61 -0.29 -17.36
N ARG A 100 3.89 -0.49 -17.06
CA ARG A 100 4.86 -0.70 -18.14
C ARG A 100 4.53 -2.02 -18.84
N ARG A 101 4.45 -1.99 -20.18
CA ARG A 101 4.03 -3.11 -21.05
C ARG A 101 4.91 -4.38 -20.97
N THR A 102 6.06 -4.34 -20.29
CA THR A 102 7.07 -5.40 -20.31
C THR A 102 6.99 -6.42 -19.18
N LEU A 103 6.04 -6.32 -18.24
CA LEU A 103 5.91 -7.26 -17.12
C LEU A 103 5.31 -8.64 -17.49
N TRP A 104 4.98 -8.89 -18.77
CA TRP A 104 4.31 -10.13 -19.19
C TRP A 104 5.19 -11.11 -20.02
N ASN A 105 6.42 -10.73 -20.39
CA ASN A 105 7.25 -11.50 -21.33
C ASN A 105 8.60 -11.97 -20.76
N SER A 106 8.72 -12.17 -19.44
CA SER A 106 9.93 -12.75 -18.82
C SER A 106 9.57 -13.82 -17.81
#